data_AF-A0A1G6YFK7-F1
#
_entry.id   AF-A0A1G6YFK7-F1
#
_cell.length_a   1.000
_cell.length_b   1.000
_cell.length_c   1.000
_cell.angle_alpha   90.00
_cell.angle_beta   90.00
_cell.angle_gamma   90.00
#
_symmetry.space_group_name_H-M   'P 1'
#
loop_
_entity.id
_entity.type
_entity.pdbx_description
1 polymer ?
#
loop_
_entity_poly.entity_id
_entity_poly.type
_entity_poly.pdbx_seq_one_letter_code
_entity_poly.pdbx_strand_id
1 'polypeptide(L)'
;MEEKKRNETFKNILTIVTSLLFAGLFMWLALRGLNFDEITKSLEKANYFWVLAAAFFGVLAYWVRAVRWHLLLEPLGYEISNSNSLWSLSFGYLMNLTIPRSGEVARATALYRVEKVPVEKSFGTIITERIVDLLCMGIFLVLTLIFKHKAIIEFYQFAVKQKKDEPKSDFPLAYVLLGFSILILILFFIRKKIKGMLLFVKIRLFLVGLFHGVVSVFRMKQKGKFILLSLGIWICYYLATYLVFFALPETSHLGIADGFFIIVVGTLGMMVPASGGIGAFHFALKLGFMALFISIGENPKLGGEMGLSYALIAHTMQLVIMLVMGAISVPILAKNKNALIVK
;
A
#
# COMPACT_ATOMS: atom_id res chain seq x y z
N MET A 1 -17.18 -33.12 -1.92
CA MET A 1 -15.98 -32.46 -1.34
C MET A 1 -14.97 -32.07 -2.44
N GLU A 2 -14.77 -32.90 -3.46
CA GLU A 2 -13.91 -32.61 -4.62
C GLU A 2 -14.36 -31.42 -5.46
N GLU A 3 -15.66 -31.26 -5.71
CA GLU A 3 -16.18 -30.14 -6.50
C GLU A 3 -15.95 -28.77 -5.83
N LYS A 4 -16.10 -28.70 -4.51
CA LYS A 4 -15.76 -27.51 -3.72
C LYS A 4 -14.25 -27.21 -3.80
N LYS A 5 -13.40 -28.23 -3.72
CA LYS A 5 -11.94 -28.10 -3.85
C LYS A 5 -11.53 -27.65 -5.26
N ARG A 6 -12.16 -28.18 -6.31
CA ARG A 6 -11.97 -27.78 -7.72
C ARG A 6 -12.34 -26.32 -7.95
N ASN A 7 -13.46 -25.87 -7.39
CA ASN A 7 -13.90 -24.47 -7.49
C ASN A 7 -12.95 -23.50 -6.78
N GLU A 8 -12.41 -23.87 -5.61
CA GLU A 8 -11.42 -23.04 -4.90
C GLU A 8 -10.09 -22.97 -5.65
N THR A 9 -9.60 -24.09 -6.19
CA THR A 9 -8.38 -24.10 -7.03
C THR A 9 -8.56 -23.23 -8.28
N PHE A 10 -9.70 -23.32 -8.96
CA PHE A 10 -10.00 -22.49 -10.13
C PHE A 10 -10.03 -21.00 -9.79
N LYS A 11 -10.69 -20.61 -8.69
CA LYS A 11 -10.69 -19.22 -8.21
C LYS A 11 -9.28 -18.70 -7.89
N ASN A 12 -8.44 -19.53 -7.27
CA ASN A 12 -7.06 -19.16 -6.95
C ASN A 12 -6.23 -18.96 -8.23
N ILE A 13 -6.33 -19.89 -9.19
CA ILE A 13 -5.65 -19.77 -10.49
C ILE A 13 -6.12 -18.50 -11.21
N LEU A 14 -7.43 -18.25 -11.29
CA LEU A 14 -7.98 -17.06 -11.93
C LEU A 14 -7.48 -15.78 -11.25
N THR A 15 -7.40 -15.77 -9.92
CA THR A 15 -6.88 -14.63 -9.14
C THR A 15 -5.41 -14.38 -9.44
N ILE A 16 -4.59 -15.44 -9.49
CA ILE A 16 -3.17 -15.36 -9.80
C ILE A 16 -2.97 -14.84 -11.23
N VAL A 17 -3.63 -15.45 -12.22
CA VAL A 17 -3.54 -15.05 -13.64
C VAL A 17 -3.96 -13.60 -13.81
N THR A 18 -5.09 -13.19 -13.25
CA THR A 18 -5.55 -11.79 -13.32
C THR A 18 -4.54 -10.83 -12.69
N SER A 19 -3.99 -11.18 -11.53
CA SER A 19 -2.99 -10.34 -10.84
C SER A 19 -1.67 -10.25 -11.61
N LEU A 20 -1.26 -11.31 -12.30
CA LEU A 20 -0.07 -11.32 -13.17
C LEU A 20 -0.30 -10.48 -14.43
N LEU A 21 -1.50 -10.53 -15.02
CA LEU A 21 -1.86 -9.68 -16.16
C LEU A 21 -1.80 -8.19 -15.78
N PHE A 22 -2.35 -7.81 -14.62
CA PHE A 22 -2.21 -6.44 -14.12
C PHE A 22 -0.75 -6.07 -13.86
N ALA A 23 0.03 -6.96 -13.22
CA ALA A 23 1.46 -6.69 -12.97
C ALA A 23 2.23 -6.48 -14.28
N GLY A 24 2.03 -7.34 -15.28
CA GLY A 24 2.66 -7.22 -16.61
C GLY A 24 2.23 -5.96 -17.35
N LEU A 25 0.93 -5.64 -17.37
CA LEU A 25 0.40 -4.42 -17.99
C LEU A 25 1.02 -3.16 -17.37
N PHE A 26 0.99 -3.03 -16.04
CA PHE A 26 1.53 -1.85 -15.39
C PHE A 26 3.06 -1.79 -15.45
N MET A 27 3.75 -2.93 -15.46
CA MET A 27 5.20 -2.95 -15.66
C MET A 27 5.56 -2.50 -17.08
N TRP A 28 4.82 -2.94 -18.09
CA TRP A 28 4.99 -2.45 -19.47
C TRP A 28 4.75 -0.93 -19.55
N LEU A 29 3.70 -0.41 -18.90
CA LEU A 29 3.44 1.03 -18.81
C LEU A 29 4.55 1.80 -18.08
N ALA A 30 5.10 1.21 -17.01
CA ALA A 30 6.24 1.76 -16.28
C ALA A 30 7.47 1.88 -17.17
N LEU A 31 7.80 0.84 -17.94
CA LEU A 31 9.00 0.78 -18.77
C LEU A 31 8.88 1.56 -20.09
N ARG A 32 7.66 1.77 -20.61
CA ARG A 32 7.44 2.41 -21.91
C ARG A 32 7.99 3.84 -21.95
N GLY A 33 8.78 4.14 -22.99
CA GLY A 33 9.26 5.48 -23.30
C GLY A 33 10.46 5.96 -22.47
N LEU A 34 11.12 5.07 -21.72
CA LEU A 34 12.27 5.38 -20.89
C LEU A 34 13.57 4.88 -21.52
N ASN A 35 14.68 5.56 -21.22
CA ASN A 35 16.00 5.09 -21.58
C ASN A 35 16.53 4.12 -20.52
N PHE A 36 16.73 2.87 -20.91
CA PHE A 36 17.28 1.84 -20.01
C PHE A 36 18.71 2.15 -19.56
N ASP A 37 19.51 2.81 -20.41
CA ASP A 37 20.90 3.15 -20.08
C ASP A 37 20.98 4.17 -18.94
N GLU A 38 20.01 5.08 -18.84
CA GLU A 38 19.98 6.07 -17.76
C GLU A 38 19.52 5.42 -16.44
N ILE A 39 18.60 4.46 -16.51
CA ILE A 39 18.16 3.68 -15.33
C ILE A 39 19.31 2.84 -14.79
N THR A 40 20.04 2.13 -15.66
CA THR A 40 21.19 1.30 -15.23
C THR A 40 22.30 2.14 -14.62
N LYS A 41 22.69 3.25 -15.24
CA LYS A 41 23.66 4.20 -14.67
C LYS A 41 23.22 4.73 -13.31
N SER A 42 21.93 5.03 -13.15
CA SER A 42 21.37 5.52 -11.89
C SER A 42 21.47 4.46 -10.79
N LEU A 43 21.17 3.20 -11.11
CA LEU A 43 21.32 2.07 -10.19
C LEU A 43 22.79 1.82 -9.81
N GLU A 44 23.72 1.91 -10.76
CA GLU A 44 25.16 1.74 -10.51
C GLU A 44 25.75 2.82 -9.60
N LYS A 45 25.28 4.06 -9.75
CA LYS A 45 25.71 5.21 -8.93
C LYS A 45 24.98 5.31 -7.60
N ALA A 46 24.00 4.44 -7.35
CA ALA A 46 23.15 4.56 -6.17
C ALA A 46 23.96 4.34 -4.88
N ASN A 47 23.77 5.24 -3.91
CA ASN A 47 24.33 5.08 -2.57
C ASN A 47 23.45 4.15 -1.73
N TYR A 48 23.80 2.86 -1.72
CA TYR A 48 23.06 1.82 -1.00
C TYR A 48 23.10 1.94 0.53
N PHE A 49 23.92 2.83 1.11
CA PHE A 49 23.84 3.13 2.53
C PHE A 49 22.46 3.69 2.92
N TRP A 50 21.90 4.58 2.10
CA TRP A 50 20.58 5.14 2.33
C TRP A 50 19.46 4.12 2.14
N VAL A 51 19.66 3.14 1.25
CA VAL A 51 18.76 1.99 1.08
C VAL A 51 18.76 1.12 2.34
N LEU A 52 19.94 0.88 2.94
CA LEU A 52 20.02 0.15 4.21
C LEU A 52 19.36 0.92 5.37
N ALA A 53 19.55 2.23 5.44
CA ALA A 53 18.88 3.08 6.43
C ALA A 53 17.35 3.06 6.25
N ALA A 54 16.86 3.11 5.00
CA ALA A 54 15.44 2.94 4.69
C ALA A 54 14.92 1.55 5.08
N ALA A 55 15.70 0.50 4.82
CA ALA A 55 15.36 -0.89 5.16
C ALA A 55 15.20 -1.08 6.67
N PHE A 56 16.05 -0.43 7.48
CA PHE A 56 15.91 -0.41 8.93
C PHE A 56 14.53 0.10 9.36
N PHE A 57 14.06 1.22 8.81
CA PHE A 57 12.72 1.73 9.11
C PHE A 57 11.61 0.82 8.55
N GLY A 58 11.84 0.16 7.41
CA GLY A 58 10.94 -0.87 6.88
C GLY A 58 10.73 -2.03 7.85
N VAL A 59 11.82 -2.57 8.42
CA VAL A 59 11.78 -3.65 9.43
C VAL A 59 11.22 -3.15 10.76
N LEU A 60 11.61 -1.95 11.20
CA LEU A 60 11.07 -1.34 12.42
C LEU A 60 9.55 -1.19 12.33
N ALA A 61 9.01 -0.80 11.17
CA ALA A 61 7.57 -0.72 10.97
C ALA A 61 6.87 -2.08 11.15
N TYR A 62 7.52 -3.22 10.82
CA TYR A 62 6.95 -4.55 11.07
C TYR A 62 6.86 -4.83 12.57
N TRP A 63 7.90 -4.47 13.32
CA TRP A 63 7.92 -4.60 14.77
C TRP A 63 6.84 -3.75 15.43
N VAL A 64 6.76 -2.46 15.08
CA VAL A 64 5.75 -1.55 15.64
C VAL A 64 4.34 -2.03 15.29
N ARG A 65 4.11 -2.54 14.07
CA ARG A 65 2.84 -3.19 13.68
C ARG A 65 2.53 -4.41 14.54
N ALA A 66 3.50 -5.27 14.81
CA ALA A 66 3.31 -6.45 15.64
C ALA A 66 2.89 -6.10 17.07
N VAL A 67 3.55 -5.10 17.68
CA VAL A 67 3.21 -4.60 19.02
C VAL A 67 1.83 -3.94 19.03
N ARG A 68 1.50 -3.16 17.99
CA ARG A 68 0.18 -2.54 17.86
C ARG A 68 -0.93 -3.59 17.71
N TRP A 69 -0.67 -4.65 16.95
CA TRP A 69 -1.65 -5.72 16.75
C TRP A 69 -1.94 -6.50 18.04
N HIS A 70 -0.90 -6.73 18.86
CA HIS A 70 -1.07 -7.29 20.20
C HIS A 70 -2.05 -6.45 21.06
N LEU A 71 -1.90 -5.12 21.08
CA LEU A 71 -2.81 -4.23 21.81
C LEU A 71 -4.27 -4.28 21.34
N LEU A 72 -4.54 -4.63 20.08
CA LEU A 72 -5.91 -4.79 19.59
C LEU A 72 -6.56 -6.09 20.05
N LEU A 73 -5.74 -7.08 20.45
CA LEU A 73 -6.20 -8.39 20.90
C LEU A 73 -6.40 -8.44 22.41
N GLU A 74 -5.68 -7.63 23.19
CA GLU A 74 -5.85 -7.54 24.65
C GLU A 74 -7.31 -7.30 25.10
N PRO A 75 -8.10 -6.35 24.53
CA PRO A 75 -9.48 -6.13 24.97
C PRO A 75 -10.43 -7.29 24.65
N LEU A 76 -10.00 -8.21 23.78
CA LEU A 76 -10.74 -9.42 23.45
C LEU A 76 -10.39 -10.60 24.38
N GLY A 77 -9.52 -10.38 25.38
CA GLY A 77 -9.08 -11.38 26.35
C GLY A 77 -7.89 -12.22 25.89
N TYR A 78 -7.16 -11.79 24.85
CA TYR A 78 -6.01 -12.51 24.32
C TYR A 78 -4.72 -11.72 24.56
N GLU A 79 -3.86 -12.23 25.46
CA GLU A 79 -2.50 -11.75 25.63
C GLU A 79 -1.55 -12.62 24.81
N ILE A 80 -1.08 -12.10 23.68
CA ILE A 80 -0.18 -12.83 22.76
C ILE A 80 1.28 -12.38 22.90
N SER A 81 2.24 -13.17 22.45
CA SER A 81 3.62 -12.72 22.34
C SER A 81 3.82 -11.74 21.16
N ASN A 82 4.53 -10.63 21.40
CA ASN A 82 4.94 -9.70 20.34
C ASN A 82 5.78 -10.39 19.25
N SER A 83 6.56 -11.41 19.63
CA SER A 83 7.33 -12.22 18.68
C SER A 83 6.41 -13.05 17.79
N ASN A 84 5.43 -13.75 18.37
CA ASN A 84 4.44 -14.52 17.59
C ASN A 84 3.59 -13.62 16.69
N SER A 85 3.23 -12.43 17.18
CA SER A 85 2.59 -11.38 16.37
C SER A 85 3.44 -10.99 15.16
N LEU A 86 4.73 -10.71 15.36
CA LEU A 86 5.68 -10.33 14.30
C LEU A 86 5.84 -11.44 13.26
N TRP A 87 6.07 -12.68 13.69
CA TRP A 87 6.29 -13.79 12.76
C TRP A 87 5.02 -14.16 12.02
N SER A 88 3.86 -14.12 12.67
CA SER A 88 2.58 -14.33 11.98
C SER A 88 2.31 -13.24 10.93
N LEU A 89 2.62 -11.98 11.24
CA LEU A 89 2.53 -10.86 10.30
C LEU A 89 3.52 -11.00 9.13
N SER A 90 4.76 -11.39 9.40
CA SER A 90 5.79 -11.64 8.39
C SER A 90 5.42 -12.81 7.46
N PHE A 91 4.87 -13.88 8.02
CA PHE A 91 4.31 -14.99 7.25
C PHE A 91 3.17 -14.53 6.33
N GLY A 92 2.29 -13.66 6.83
CA GLY A 92 1.25 -13.04 6.02
C GLY A 92 1.80 -12.24 4.83
N TYR A 93 2.87 -11.48 5.02
CA TYR A 93 3.51 -10.76 3.91
C TYR A 93 4.16 -11.69 2.89
N LEU A 94 4.80 -12.78 3.34
CA LEU A 94 5.30 -13.81 2.43
C LEU A 94 4.17 -14.43 1.60
N MET A 95 3.02 -14.73 2.22
CA MET A 95 1.87 -15.30 1.52
C MET A 95 1.25 -14.34 0.50
N ASN A 96 1.36 -13.02 0.71
CA ASN A 96 0.94 -12.05 -0.30
C ASN A 96 1.79 -12.08 -1.58
N LEU A 97 3.03 -12.58 -1.53
CA LEU A 97 3.88 -12.76 -2.70
C LEU A 97 3.49 -14.01 -3.51
N THR A 98 2.90 -15.01 -2.86
CA THR A 98 2.50 -16.27 -3.51
C THR A 98 1.06 -16.21 -4.03
N ILE A 99 0.11 -15.88 -3.15
CA ILE A 99 -1.30 -15.71 -3.50
C ILE A 99 -1.69 -14.27 -3.20
N PRO A 100 -1.93 -13.44 -4.23
CA PRO A 100 -2.28 -12.04 -4.06
C PRO A 100 -3.44 -11.87 -3.06
N ARG A 101 -3.26 -10.93 -2.12
CA ARG A 101 -4.27 -10.58 -1.09
C ARG A 101 -4.64 -11.69 -0.10
N SER A 102 -3.92 -12.82 -0.07
CA SER A 102 -4.15 -13.90 0.90
C SER A 102 -3.52 -13.65 2.28
N GLY A 103 -2.61 -12.69 2.38
CA GLY A 103 -1.73 -12.50 3.53
C GLY A 103 -2.44 -12.19 4.84
N GLU A 104 -3.58 -11.50 4.80
CA GLU A 104 -4.36 -11.16 5.99
C GLU A 104 -5.00 -12.39 6.63
N VAL A 105 -5.53 -13.30 5.80
CA VAL A 105 -6.07 -14.58 6.25
C VAL A 105 -4.93 -15.49 6.71
N ALA A 106 -3.80 -15.47 5.99
CA ALA A 106 -2.62 -16.25 6.34
C ALA A 106 -2.03 -15.87 7.70
N ARG A 107 -1.87 -14.56 8.00
CA ARG A 107 -1.37 -14.12 9.32
C ARG A 107 -2.33 -14.47 10.46
N ALA A 108 -3.64 -14.35 10.25
CA ALA A 108 -4.63 -14.72 11.26
C ALA A 108 -4.62 -16.23 11.53
N THR A 109 -4.48 -17.03 10.47
CA THR A 109 -4.38 -18.50 10.57
C THR A 109 -3.07 -18.94 11.23
N ALA A 110 -1.95 -18.27 10.91
CA ALA A 110 -0.67 -18.52 11.54
C ALA A 110 -0.73 -18.21 13.04
N LEU A 111 -1.30 -17.06 13.43
CA LEU A 111 -1.46 -16.68 14.83
C LEU A 111 -2.31 -17.70 15.60
N TYR A 112 -3.42 -18.17 15.03
CA TYR A 112 -4.25 -19.21 15.65
C TYR A 112 -3.43 -20.47 15.99
N ARG A 113 -2.46 -20.85 15.14
CA ARG A 113 -1.63 -22.05 15.39
C ARG A 113 -0.66 -21.89 16.56
N VAL A 114 -0.25 -20.66 16.89
CA VAL A 114 0.80 -20.38 17.88
C VAL A 114 0.32 -19.61 19.12
N GLU A 115 -0.93 -19.12 19.11
CA GLU A 115 -1.52 -18.35 20.23
C GLU A 115 -3.00 -18.72 20.49
N LYS A 116 -3.59 -19.61 19.68
CA LYS A 116 -5.00 -20.06 19.78
C LYS A 116 -6.06 -18.94 19.69
N VAL A 117 -5.68 -17.73 19.30
CA VAL A 117 -6.63 -16.65 18.99
C VAL A 117 -7.51 -17.06 17.80
N PRO A 118 -8.85 -17.12 17.95
CA PRO A 118 -9.73 -17.48 16.85
C PRO A 118 -9.53 -16.59 15.62
N VAL A 119 -9.47 -17.20 14.44
CA VAL A 119 -9.18 -16.51 13.18
C VAL A 119 -10.15 -15.34 12.94
N GLU A 120 -11.43 -15.51 13.26
CA GLU A 120 -12.46 -14.47 13.11
C GLU A 120 -12.21 -13.23 13.98
N LYS A 121 -11.80 -13.44 15.24
CA LYS A 121 -11.49 -12.36 16.19
C LYS A 121 -10.24 -11.62 15.73
N SER A 122 -9.19 -12.37 15.40
CA SER A 122 -7.95 -11.86 14.83
C SER A 122 -8.23 -11.05 13.55
N PHE A 123 -9.01 -11.59 12.62
CA PHE A 123 -9.34 -10.92 11.37
C PHE A 123 -10.13 -9.62 11.60
N GLY A 124 -11.07 -9.59 12.55
CA GLY A 124 -11.77 -8.38 12.95
C GLY A 124 -10.84 -7.25 13.43
N THR A 125 -9.76 -7.58 14.15
CA THR A 125 -8.74 -6.58 14.53
C THR A 125 -7.94 -6.06 13.34
N ILE A 126 -7.63 -6.92 12.35
CA ILE A 126 -6.91 -6.53 11.13
C ILE A 126 -7.72 -5.50 10.33
N ILE A 127 -9.05 -5.66 10.24
CA ILE A 127 -9.92 -4.66 9.60
C ILE A 127 -9.83 -3.31 10.32
N THR A 128 -9.82 -3.33 11.65
CA THR A 128 -9.65 -2.10 12.46
C THR A 128 -8.29 -1.46 12.19
N GLU A 129 -7.21 -2.24 12.09
CA GLU A 129 -5.90 -1.73 11.69
C GLU A 129 -5.94 -1.05 10.32
N ARG A 130 -6.62 -1.64 9.32
CA ARG A 130 -6.73 -1.03 7.98
C ARG A 130 -7.47 0.29 7.99
N ILE A 131 -8.53 0.40 8.78
CA ILE A 131 -9.29 1.66 8.92
C ILE A 131 -8.39 2.74 9.51
N VAL A 132 -7.64 2.42 10.57
CA VAL A 132 -6.71 3.37 11.20
C VAL A 132 -5.59 3.74 10.23
N ASP A 133 -5.03 2.77 9.51
CA ASP A 133 -4.01 3.02 8.50
C ASP A 133 -4.54 3.94 7.38
N LEU A 134 -5.81 3.79 6.96
CA LEU A 134 -6.44 4.69 5.99
C LEU A 134 -6.59 6.12 6.53
N LEU A 135 -6.90 6.29 7.82
CA LEU A 135 -6.97 7.63 8.43
C LEU A 135 -5.59 8.29 8.47
N CYS A 136 -4.56 7.55 8.87
CA CYS A 136 -3.19 8.04 8.85
C CYS A 136 -2.71 8.37 7.43
N MET A 137 -3.05 7.53 6.43
CA MET A 137 -2.83 7.83 5.02
C MET A 137 -3.50 9.15 4.61
N GLY A 138 -4.72 9.39 5.09
CA GLY A 138 -5.45 10.63 4.89
C GLY A 138 -4.70 11.87 5.40
N ILE A 139 -3.95 11.75 6.50
CA ILE A 139 -3.10 12.86 6.99
C ILE A 139 -2.01 13.19 5.96
N PHE A 140 -1.30 12.19 5.43
CA PHE A 140 -0.30 12.42 4.38
C PHE A 140 -0.91 12.95 3.08
N LEU A 141 -2.13 12.52 2.74
CA LEU A 141 -2.87 13.07 1.61
C LEU A 141 -3.18 14.56 1.82
N VAL A 142 -3.64 14.96 3.01
CA VAL A 142 -3.89 16.38 3.33
C VAL A 142 -2.60 17.19 3.29
N LEU A 143 -1.51 16.70 3.88
CA LEU A 143 -0.19 17.34 3.81
C LEU A 143 0.27 17.50 2.36
N THR A 144 0.07 16.48 1.55
CA THR A 144 0.37 16.50 0.10
C THR A 144 -0.43 17.57 -0.63
N LEU A 145 -1.73 17.68 -0.36
CA LEU A 145 -2.58 18.70 -0.98
C LEU A 145 -2.17 20.11 -0.54
N ILE A 146 -1.79 20.30 0.73
CA ILE A 146 -1.32 21.61 1.22
C ILE A 146 -0.01 22.01 0.52
N PHE A 147 1.01 21.14 0.57
CA PHE A 147 2.37 21.50 0.15
C PHE A 147 2.69 21.24 -1.32
N LYS A 148 1.99 20.32 -2.00
CA LYS A 148 2.30 19.87 -3.37
C LYS A 148 1.11 19.99 -4.34
N HIS A 149 0.11 20.82 -4.04
CA HIS A 149 -0.99 21.11 -4.98
C HIS A 149 -0.49 21.59 -6.35
N LYS A 150 0.56 22.43 -6.40
CA LYS A 150 1.11 22.93 -7.68
C LYS A 150 1.62 21.80 -8.57
N ALA A 151 2.38 20.86 -8.00
CA ALA A 151 2.87 19.68 -8.73
C ALA A 151 1.73 18.85 -9.33
N ILE A 152 0.63 18.68 -8.59
CA ILE A 152 -0.56 17.97 -9.08
C ILE A 152 -1.20 18.71 -10.26
N ILE A 153 -1.36 20.03 -10.15
CA ILE A 153 -1.99 20.87 -11.18
C ILE A 153 -1.14 20.89 -12.45
N GLU A 154 0.17 21.10 -12.32
CA GLU A 154 1.08 21.19 -13.46
C GLU A 154 1.24 19.84 -14.18
N PHE A 155 1.30 18.74 -13.42
CA PHE A 155 1.26 17.40 -14.01
C PHE A 155 -0.04 17.13 -14.76
N TYR A 156 -1.20 17.54 -14.21
CA TYR A 156 -2.48 17.44 -14.91
C TYR A 156 -2.48 18.24 -16.22
N GLN A 157 -1.96 19.47 -16.20
CA GLN A 157 -1.82 20.28 -17.41
C GLN A 157 -0.89 19.64 -18.45
N PHE A 158 0.25 19.08 -18.01
CA PHE A 158 1.17 18.34 -18.88
C PHE A 158 0.49 17.13 -19.53
N ALA A 159 -0.21 16.31 -18.75
CA ALA A 159 -0.91 15.14 -19.25
C ALA A 159 -2.04 15.49 -20.25
N VAL A 160 -2.73 16.61 -20.03
CA VAL A 160 -3.76 17.11 -20.95
C VAL A 160 -3.15 17.73 -22.20
N LYS A 161 -2.01 18.43 -22.11
CA LYS A 161 -1.30 19.01 -23.26
C LYS A 161 -0.78 17.93 -24.19
N GLN A 162 -0.18 16.85 -23.68
CA GLN A 162 0.25 15.72 -24.53
C GLN A 162 -0.90 15.09 -25.31
N LYS A 163 -2.13 15.08 -24.76
CA LYS A 163 -3.32 14.62 -25.48
C LYS A 163 -3.81 15.59 -26.57
N LYS A 164 -3.44 16.87 -26.52
CA LYS A 164 -3.85 17.87 -27.51
C LYS A 164 -3.00 17.88 -28.78
N ASP A 165 -1.83 17.23 -28.76
CA ASP A 165 -0.97 17.03 -29.94
C ASP A 165 -1.40 15.80 -30.78
N GLU A 166 -2.40 15.02 -30.31
CA GLU A 166 -3.23 14.13 -31.14
C GLU A 166 -4.46 14.91 -31.66
N PRO A 167 -4.99 14.60 -32.87
CA PRO A 167 -6.05 15.41 -33.49
C PRO A 167 -7.24 15.58 -32.54
N LYS A 168 -7.57 16.86 -32.30
CA LYS A 168 -8.56 17.32 -31.32
C LYS A 168 -9.88 16.55 -31.44
N SER A 169 -10.20 15.77 -30.42
CA SER A 169 -11.58 15.64 -29.98
C SER A 169 -11.86 16.80 -29.01
N ASP A 170 -12.68 17.75 -29.43
CA ASP A 170 -13.20 18.83 -28.59
C ASP A 170 -14.10 18.26 -27.48
N PHE A 171 -13.49 17.70 -26.44
CA PHE A 171 -14.19 17.40 -25.20
C PHE A 171 -13.83 18.45 -24.13
N PRO A 172 -14.54 19.60 -24.09
CA PRO A 172 -14.28 20.63 -23.09
C PRO A 172 -14.53 20.09 -21.69
N LEU A 173 -13.69 20.54 -20.76
CA LEU A 173 -13.79 20.33 -19.31
C LEU A 173 -15.22 20.56 -18.76
N ALA A 174 -16.00 21.39 -19.46
CA ALA A 174 -17.43 21.58 -19.24
C ALA A 174 -18.23 20.28 -19.28
N TYR A 175 -17.97 19.33 -20.20
CA TYR A 175 -18.67 18.04 -20.23
C TYR A 175 -18.23 17.07 -19.13
N VAL A 176 -17.00 17.20 -18.63
CA VAL A 176 -16.52 16.43 -17.47
C VAL A 176 -17.18 16.95 -16.19
N LEU A 177 -17.27 18.27 -16.04
CA LEU A 177 -17.97 18.92 -14.93
C LEU A 177 -19.50 18.72 -15.01
N LEU A 178 -20.07 18.78 -16.21
CA LEU A 178 -21.48 18.44 -16.50
C LEU A 178 -21.74 16.95 -16.24
N GLY A 179 -20.81 16.07 -16.62
CA GLY A 179 -20.86 14.63 -16.36
C GLY A 179 -20.79 14.31 -14.87
N PHE A 180 -19.93 15.00 -14.10
CA PHE A 180 -19.87 14.87 -12.64
C PHE A 180 -21.12 15.41 -11.96
N SER A 181 -21.65 16.55 -12.40
CA SER A 181 -22.87 17.13 -11.83
C SER A 181 -24.12 16.32 -12.21
N ILE A 182 -24.23 15.79 -13.43
CA ILE A 182 -25.26 14.83 -13.85
C ILE A 182 -25.11 13.52 -13.07
N LEU A 183 -23.90 13.00 -12.86
CA LEU A 183 -23.66 11.80 -12.05
C LEU A 183 -24.10 12.02 -10.59
N ILE A 184 -23.78 13.17 -9.99
CA ILE A 184 -24.24 13.55 -8.65
C ILE A 184 -25.77 13.68 -8.61
N LEU A 185 -26.38 14.27 -9.64
CA LEU A 185 -27.85 14.41 -9.77
C LEU A 185 -28.53 13.04 -9.91
N ILE A 186 -28.00 12.15 -10.76
CA ILE A 186 -28.45 10.77 -10.94
C ILE A 186 -28.30 9.99 -9.64
N LEU A 187 -27.15 10.09 -8.96
CA LEU A 187 -26.95 9.47 -7.65
C LEU A 187 -27.92 10.02 -6.59
N PHE A 188 -28.27 11.31 -6.66
CA PHE A 188 -29.26 11.95 -5.78
C PHE A 188 -30.71 11.54 -6.08
N PHE A 189 -31.09 11.35 -7.34
CA PHE A 189 -32.44 10.90 -7.72
C PHE A 189 -32.62 9.39 -7.55
N ILE A 190 -31.60 8.60 -7.90
CA ILE A 190 -31.60 7.16 -7.69
C ILE A 190 -31.28 6.83 -6.21
N ARG A 191 -30.91 7.79 -5.32
CA ARG A 191 -30.60 7.51 -3.89
C ARG A 191 -31.69 6.71 -3.15
N LYS A 192 -32.96 6.89 -3.53
CA LYS A 192 -34.09 6.15 -2.96
C LYS A 192 -34.23 4.73 -3.58
N LYS A 193 -33.82 4.52 -4.83
CA LYS A 193 -33.77 3.21 -5.54
C LYS A 193 -32.44 2.44 -5.33
N ILE A 194 -31.35 3.14 -5.02
CA ILE A 194 -29.99 2.63 -4.76
C ILE A 194 -29.92 1.83 -3.46
N LYS A 195 -30.86 2.06 -2.51
CA LYS A 195 -30.93 1.29 -1.26
C LYS A 195 -31.03 -0.23 -1.46
N GLY A 196 -31.47 -0.69 -2.64
CA GLY A 196 -31.52 -2.11 -3.03
C GLY A 196 -30.34 -2.61 -3.89
N MET A 197 -29.41 -1.75 -4.32
CA MET A 197 -28.29 -2.15 -5.18
C MET A 197 -27.13 -2.74 -4.37
N LEU A 198 -26.52 -3.81 -4.90
CA LEU A 198 -25.37 -4.51 -4.31
C LEU A 198 -24.20 -3.57 -3.96
N LEU A 199 -24.00 -2.51 -4.75
CA LEU A 199 -22.95 -1.51 -4.55
C LEU A 199 -23.22 -0.62 -3.32
N PHE A 200 -24.48 -0.21 -3.09
CA PHE A 200 -24.84 0.60 -1.92
C PHE A 200 -24.69 -0.19 -0.62
N VAL A 201 -25.10 -1.46 -0.65
CA VAL A 201 -24.91 -2.36 0.49
C VAL A 201 -23.42 -2.47 0.81
N LYS A 202 -22.54 -2.65 -0.19
CA LYS A 202 -21.08 -2.67 0.00
C LYS A 202 -20.53 -1.36 0.56
N ILE A 203 -20.93 -0.20 0.02
CA ILE A 203 -20.47 1.11 0.51
C ILE A 203 -20.96 1.38 1.94
N ARG A 204 -22.23 1.09 2.24
CA ARG A 204 -22.79 1.23 3.58
C ARG A 204 -22.06 0.33 4.57
N LEU A 205 -21.84 -0.93 4.23
CA LEU A 205 -21.08 -1.87 5.07
C LEU A 205 -19.65 -1.36 5.31
N PHE A 206 -18.99 -0.81 4.29
CA PHE A 206 -17.67 -0.19 4.44
C PHE A 206 -17.69 1.00 5.41
N LEU A 207 -18.64 1.94 5.26
CA LEU A 207 -18.76 3.11 6.14
C LEU A 207 -19.10 2.73 7.58
N VAL A 208 -19.99 1.76 7.78
CA VAL A 208 -20.32 1.21 9.11
C VAL A 208 -19.08 0.53 9.72
N GLY A 209 -18.34 -0.24 8.93
CA GLY A 209 -17.07 -0.83 9.33
C GLY A 209 -16.05 0.22 9.77
N LEU A 210 -15.87 1.30 8.98
CA LEU A 210 -15.01 2.43 9.30
C LEU A 210 -15.39 3.05 10.65
N PHE A 211 -16.68 3.33 10.85
CA PHE A 211 -17.19 3.89 12.12
C PHE A 211 -16.90 2.96 13.30
N HIS A 212 -17.18 1.65 13.18
CA HIS A 212 -16.89 0.68 14.23
C HIS A 212 -15.40 0.56 14.54
N GLY A 213 -14.53 0.58 13.53
CA GLY A 213 -13.09 0.56 13.72
C GLY A 213 -12.60 1.78 14.51
N VAL A 214 -13.08 2.97 14.16
CA VAL A 214 -12.75 4.22 14.88
C VAL A 214 -13.27 4.17 16.32
N VAL A 215 -14.52 3.80 16.53
CA VAL A 215 -15.12 3.69 17.87
C VAL A 215 -14.38 2.67 18.74
N SER A 216 -13.93 1.55 18.16
CA SER A 216 -13.14 0.52 18.85
C SER A 216 -11.84 1.10 19.43
N VAL A 217 -11.13 1.92 18.65
CA VAL A 217 -9.89 2.59 19.10
C VAL A 217 -10.17 3.56 20.26
N PHE A 218 -11.23 4.35 20.18
CA PHE A 218 -11.58 5.31 21.23
C PHE A 218 -12.02 4.64 22.55
N ARG A 219 -12.55 3.42 22.48
CA ARG A 219 -12.97 2.62 23.65
C ARG A 219 -11.84 1.80 24.28
N MET A 220 -10.66 1.75 23.66
CA MET A 220 -9.52 1.00 24.16
C MET A 220 -8.92 1.65 25.42
N LYS A 221 -8.59 0.84 26.43
CA LYS A 221 -7.91 1.30 27.66
C LYS A 221 -6.57 2.00 27.34
N GLN A 222 -5.76 1.40 26.46
CA GLN A 222 -4.44 1.91 26.06
C GLN A 222 -4.47 2.78 24.77
N LYS A 223 -5.53 3.58 24.56
CA LYS A 223 -5.70 4.38 23.32
C LYS A 223 -4.52 5.28 22.96
N GLY A 224 -3.85 5.89 23.96
CA GLY A 224 -2.68 6.74 23.73
C GLY A 224 -1.51 5.97 23.11
N LYS A 225 -1.18 4.81 23.68
CA LYS A 225 -0.16 3.89 23.15
C LYS A 225 -0.50 3.44 21.74
N PHE A 226 -1.77 3.12 21.49
CA PHE A 226 -2.24 2.72 20.15
C PHE A 226 -2.07 3.83 19.10
N ILE A 227 -2.42 5.08 19.44
CA ILE A 227 -2.24 6.24 18.56
C ILE A 227 -0.75 6.48 18.28
N LEU A 228 0.09 6.46 19.32
CA LEU A 228 1.54 6.64 19.18
C LEU A 228 2.17 5.57 18.28
N LEU A 229 1.79 4.30 18.46
CA LEU A 229 2.26 3.22 17.58
C LEU A 229 1.75 3.39 16.14
N SER A 230 0.52 3.85 15.95
CA SER A 230 -0.04 4.10 14.62
C SER A 230 0.69 5.24 13.89
N LEU A 231 0.98 6.35 14.59
CA LEU A 231 1.81 7.42 14.05
C LEU A 231 3.24 6.93 13.81
N GLY A 232 3.82 6.16 14.74
CA GLY A 232 5.15 5.59 14.61
C GLY A 232 5.32 4.69 13.38
N ILE A 233 4.31 3.87 13.05
CA ILE A 233 4.30 3.06 11.82
C ILE A 233 4.39 3.95 10.58
N TRP A 234 3.58 5.00 10.53
CA TRP A 234 3.55 5.89 9.38
C TRP A 234 4.79 6.78 9.27
N ILE A 235 5.37 7.20 10.39
CA ILE A 235 6.68 7.85 10.43
C ILE A 235 7.74 6.89 9.89
N CYS A 236 7.73 5.61 10.28
CA CYS A 236 8.65 4.62 9.72
C CYS A 236 8.46 4.45 8.20
N TYR A 237 7.23 4.40 7.70
CA TYR A 237 6.98 4.34 6.25
C TYR A 237 7.40 5.60 5.52
N TYR A 238 7.17 6.76 6.12
CA TYR A 238 7.63 8.03 5.60
C TYR A 238 9.16 8.07 5.53
N LEU A 239 9.86 7.70 6.60
CA LEU A 239 11.32 7.66 6.61
C LEU A 239 11.87 6.62 5.64
N ALA A 240 11.29 5.42 5.57
CA ALA A 240 11.68 4.41 4.58
C ALA A 240 11.47 4.88 3.14
N THR A 241 10.50 5.77 2.89
CA THR A 241 10.29 6.39 1.58
C THR A 241 11.29 7.53 1.36
N TYR A 242 11.30 8.51 2.27
CA TYR A 242 12.09 9.73 2.15
C TYR A 242 13.59 9.45 2.06
N LEU A 243 14.12 8.50 2.83
CA LEU A 243 15.55 8.19 2.83
C LEU A 243 16.05 7.64 1.49
N VAL A 244 15.19 6.99 0.70
CA VAL A 244 15.58 6.46 -0.62
C VAL A 244 15.85 7.58 -1.62
N PHE A 245 15.35 8.81 -1.40
CA PHE A 245 15.74 9.97 -2.23
C PHE A 245 17.24 10.23 -2.21
N PHE A 246 17.91 9.97 -1.09
CA PHE A 246 19.35 10.18 -0.97
C PHE A 246 20.17 9.03 -1.57
N ALA A 247 19.53 7.94 -1.99
CA ALA A 247 20.21 6.88 -2.72
C ALA A 247 20.57 7.32 -4.14
N LEU A 248 19.82 8.23 -4.76
CA LEU A 248 20.09 8.72 -6.11
C LEU A 248 20.51 10.19 -6.07
N PRO A 249 21.66 10.58 -6.66
CA PRO A 249 22.11 11.98 -6.68
C PRO A 249 21.06 12.94 -7.22
N GLU A 250 20.35 12.54 -8.27
CA GLU A 250 19.33 13.31 -8.97
C GLU A 250 18.08 13.55 -8.13
N THR A 251 17.83 12.74 -7.10
CA THR A 251 16.65 12.91 -6.22
C THR A 251 17.02 13.43 -4.84
N SER A 252 18.31 13.55 -4.52
CA SER A 252 18.82 13.93 -3.20
C SER A 252 18.43 15.35 -2.75
N HIS A 253 18.07 16.21 -3.70
CA HIS A 253 17.61 17.58 -3.45
C HIS A 253 16.12 17.65 -3.05
N LEU A 254 15.36 16.56 -3.19
CA LEU A 254 13.93 16.52 -2.89
C LEU A 254 13.69 16.66 -1.38
N GLY A 255 12.76 17.55 -1.03
CA GLY A 255 12.52 17.95 0.36
C GLY A 255 11.52 17.05 1.11
N ILE A 256 11.28 17.39 2.37
CA ILE A 256 10.34 16.69 3.25
C ILE A 256 8.93 16.59 2.63
N ALA A 257 8.47 17.69 2.00
CA ALA A 257 7.16 17.75 1.36
C ALA A 257 7.04 16.85 0.12
N ASP A 258 8.14 16.61 -0.60
CA ASP A 258 8.20 15.65 -1.71
C ASP A 258 7.98 14.23 -1.20
N GLY A 259 8.53 13.92 -0.02
CA GLY A 259 8.30 12.66 0.66
C GLY A 259 6.81 12.40 0.97
N PHE A 260 6.05 13.44 1.38
CA PHE A 260 4.61 13.30 1.63
C PHE A 260 3.86 12.93 0.34
N PHE A 261 4.21 13.57 -0.77
CA PHE A 261 3.62 13.28 -2.06
C PHE A 261 3.98 11.86 -2.54
N ILE A 262 5.25 11.47 -2.46
CA ILE A 262 5.70 10.16 -2.93
C ILE A 262 5.15 9.00 -2.08
N ILE A 263 5.06 9.13 -0.76
CA ILE A 263 4.43 8.08 0.06
C ILE A 263 2.95 7.90 -0.30
N VAL A 264 2.22 8.97 -0.61
CA VAL A 264 0.82 8.89 -1.06
C VAL A 264 0.72 8.21 -2.41
N VAL A 265 1.51 8.66 -3.40
CA VAL A 265 1.53 8.08 -4.76
C VAL A 265 1.90 6.59 -4.71
N GLY A 266 2.93 6.23 -3.95
CA GLY A 266 3.36 4.84 -3.77
C GLY A 266 2.30 3.98 -3.08
N THR A 267 1.65 4.51 -2.04
CA THR A 267 0.56 3.80 -1.34
C THR A 267 -0.62 3.54 -2.29
N LEU A 268 -0.99 4.52 -3.12
CA LEU A 268 -2.02 4.36 -4.16
C LEU A 268 -1.62 3.32 -5.21
N GLY A 269 -0.35 3.33 -5.66
CA GLY A 269 0.18 2.32 -6.57
C GLY A 269 0.11 0.89 -6.00
N MET A 270 0.44 0.71 -4.72
CA MET A 270 0.35 -0.58 -4.02
C MET A 270 -1.09 -1.04 -3.76
N MET A 271 -2.07 -0.12 -3.77
CA MET A 271 -3.48 -0.47 -3.60
C MET A 271 -4.09 -1.15 -4.82
N VAL A 272 -3.50 -0.98 -6.01
CA VAL A 272 -3.92 -1.67 -7.24
C VAL A 272 -3.82 -3.20 -7.04
N PRO A 273 -4.77 -4.00 -7.54
CA PRO A 273 -4.77 -5.46 -7.38
C PRO A 273 -3.73 -6.17 -8.28
N ALA A 274 -2.49 -5.67 -8.30
CA ALA A 274 -1.33 -6.33 -8.89
C ALA A 274 -0.58 -7.16 -7.83
N SER A 275 -0.01 -8.30 -8.23
CA SER A 275 0.75 -9.15 -7.30
C SER A 275 1.91 -8.39 -6.67
N GLY A 276 1.92 -8.28 -5.33
CA GLY A 276 2.94 -7.51 -4.60
C GLY A 276 3.08 -6.04 -5.00
N GLY A 277 2.10 -5.46 -5.70
CA GLY A 277 2.18 -4.11 -6.28
C GLY A 277 3.16 -3.96 -7.45
N ILE A 278 3.70 -5.07 -7.97
CA ILE A 278 4.61 -5.07 -9.13
C ILE A 278 3.96 -4.37 -10.31
N GLY A 279 4.73 -3.56 -11.04
CA GLY A 279 4.24 -2.73 -12.14
C GLY A 279 3.45 -1.52 -11.66
N ALA A 280 2.37 -1.70 -10.90
CA ALA A 280 1.49 -0.61 -10.49
C ALA A 280 2.20 0.43 -9.59
N PHE A 281 3.00 -0.04 -8.62
CA PHE A 281 3.85 0.81 -7.81
C PHE A 281 4.90 1.54 -8.66
N HIS A 282 5.54 0.84 -9.59
CA HIS A 282 6.59 1.39 -10.45
C HIS A 282 6.04 2.48 -11.38
N PHE A 283 4.87 2.21 -11.97
CA PHE A 283 4.19 3.17 -12.82
C PHE A 283 3.70 4.39 -12.02
N ALA A 284 3.13 4.18 -10.83
CA ALA A 284 2.72 5.29 -9.97
C ALA A 284 3.89 6.19 -9.61
N LEU A 285 5.02 5.61 -9.20
CA LEU A 285 6.24 6.34 -8.84
C LEU A 285 6.85 7.07 -10.04
N LYS A 286 6.89 6.44 -11.22
CA LYS A 286 7.25 7.14 -12.47
C LYS A 286 6.43 8.41 -12.65
N LEU A 287 5.09 8.32 -12.59
CA LEU A 287 4.23 9.49 -12.77
C LEU A 287 4.40 10.51 -11.62
N GLY A 288 4.61 10.03 -10.39
CA GLY A 288 4.85 10.89 -9.24
C GLY A 288 6.12 11.73 -9.40
N PHE A 289 7.25 11.11 -9.74
CA PHE A 289 8.48 11.86 -9.95
C PHE A 289 8.42 12.74 -11.20
N MET A 290 7.73 12.33 -12.28
CA MET A 290 7.42 13.24 -13.39
C MET A 290 6.71 14.51 -12.90
N ALA A 291 5.70 14.36 -12.03
CA ALA A 291 4.97 15.49 -11.46
C ALA A 291 5.85 16.39 -10.60
N LEU A 292 6.73 15.81 -9.77
CA LEU A 292 7.66 16.57 -8.95
C LEU A 292 8.67 17.35 -9.80
N PHE A 293 9.28 16.70 -10.81
CA PHE A 293 10.28 17.33 -11.67
C PHE A 293 9.66 18.47 -12.49
N ILE A 294 8.45 18.28 -13.02
CA ILE A 294 7.69 19.37 -13.67
C ILE A 294 7.55 20.57 -12.70
N SER A 295 7.19 20.31 -11.44
CA SER A 295 6.91 21.35 -10.45
C SER A 295 8.10 22.22 -10.06
N ILE A 296 9.31 21.73 -10.32
CA ILE A 296 10.57 22.45 -10.07
C ILE A 296 11.21 22.95 -11.37
N GLY A 297 10.51 22.84 -12.52
CA GLY A 297 11.00 23.29 -13.82
C GLY A 297 12.02 22.34 -14.48
N GLU A 298 12.12 21.11 -14.01
CA GLU A 298 13.02 20.10 -14.55
C GLU A 298 12.38 19.21 -15.63
N ASN A 299 13.21 18.44 -16.32
CA ASN A 299 12.77 17.58 -17.42
C ASN A 299 11.84 16.46 -16.91
N PRO A 300 10.58 16.38 -17.39
CA PRO A 300 9.64 15.35 -16.97
C PRO A 300 10.13 13.93 -17.30
N LYS A 301 10.82 13.76 -18.42
CA LYS A 301 11.34 12.45 -18.84
C LYS A 301 12.38 11.94 -17.85
N LEU A 302 13.31 12.82 -17.44
CA LEU A 302 14.30 12.50 -16.40
C LEU A 302 13.60 12.15 -15.08
N GLY A 303 12.59 12.92 -14.68
CA GLY A 303 11.77 12.59 -13.50
C GLY A 303 11.13 11.20 -13.60
N GLY A 304 10.63 10.81 -14.76
CA GLY A 304 10.10 9.46 -14.99
C GLY A 304 11.15 8.35 -14.87
N GLU A 305 12.36 8.59 -15.37
CA GLU A 305 13.51 7.67 -15.28
C GLU A 305 13.99 7.51 -13.82
N MET A 306 14.10 8.63 -13.09
CA MET A 306 14.43 8.63 -11.66
C MET A 306 13.33 7.97 -10.82
N GLY A 307 12.06 8.24 -11.13
CA GLY A 307 10.93 7.61 -10.44
C GLY A 307 10.90 6.10 -10.62
N LEU A 308 11.24 5.59 -11.80
CA LEU A 308 11.36 4.15 -12.01
C LEU A 308 12.58 3.56 -11.29
N SER A 309 13.74 4.23 -11.34
CA SER A 309 14.96 3.80 -10.63
C SER A 309 14.74 3.73 -9.13
N TYR A 310 14.13 4.78 -8.56
CA TYR A 310 13.69 4.82 -7.17
C TYR A 310 12.73 3.67 -6.86
N ALA A 311 11.73 3.44 -7.73
CA ALA A 311 10.74 2.40 -7.50
C ALA A 311 11.35 1.01 -7.50
N LEU A 312 12.30 0.73 -8.40
CA LEU A 312 13.06 -0.52 -8.42
C LEU A 312 13.83 -0.71 -7.12
N ILE A 313 14.59 0.30 -6.67
CA ILE A 313 15.34 0.24 -5.41
C ILE A 313 14.41 -0.02 -4.22
N ALA A 314 13.37 0.82 -4.06
CA ALA A 314 12.47 0.74 -2.91
C ALA A 314 11.64 -0.55 -2.90
N HIS A 315 11.15 -0.99 -4.07
CA HIS A 315 10.36 -2.21 -4.20
C HIS A 315 11.22 -3.45 -3.99
N THR A 316 12.43 -3.51 -4.57
CA THR A 316 13.38 -4.59 -4.32
C THR A 316 13.78 -4.68 -2.85
N MET A 317 14.07 -3.54 -2.21
CA MET A 317 14.33 -3.49 -0.76
C MET A 317 13.16 -4.10 0.03
N GLN A 318 11.93 -3.69 -0.28
CA GLN A 318 10.73 -4.21 0.38
C GLN A 318 10.51 -5.70 0.10
N LEU A 319 10.79 -6.18 -1.12
CA LEU A 319 10.73 -7.59 -1.49
C LEU A 319 11.73 -8.42 -0.68
N VAL A 320 12.97 -7.95 -0.57
CA VAL A 320 14.01 -8.61 0.24
C VAL A 320 13.56 -8.72 1.70
N ILE A 321 13.03 -7.64 2.28
CA ILE A 321 12.49 -7.68 3.66
C ILE A 321 11.37 -8.72 3.79
N MET A 322 10.41 -8.74 2.85
CA MET A 322 9.30 -9.70 2.89
C MET A 322 9.78 -11.14 2.77
N LEU A 323 10.74 -11.41 1.89
CA LEU A 323 11.30 -12.74 1.68
C LEU A 323 12.11 -13.20 2.89
N VAL A 324 13.00 -12.36 3.42
CA VAL A 324 13.87 -12.71 4.55
C VAL A 324 13.05 -12.89 5.83
N MET A 325 12.24 -11.90 6.20
CA MET A 325 11.39 -12.00 7.41
C MET A 325 10.36 -13.12 7.28
N GLY A 326 9.82 -13.31 6.08
CA GLY A 326 8.92 -14.40 5.73
C GLY A 326 9.58 -15.77 5.90
N ALA A 327 10.75 -15.97 5.32
CA ALA A 327 11.49 -17.23 5.40
C ALA A 327 11.86 -17.58 6.85
N ILE A 328 12.28 -16.60 7.65
CA ILE A 328 12.59 -16.76 9.08
C ILE A 328 11.32 -17.09 9.88
N SER A 329 10.16 -16.52 9.51
CA SER A 329 8.91 -16.76 10.23
C SER A 329 8.48 -18.23 10.23
N VAL A 330 8.75 -18.98 9.16
CA VAL A 330 8.30 -20.36 8.99
C VAL A 330 8.87 -21.31 10.07
N PRO A 331 10.20 -21.45 10.24
CA PRO A 331 10.76 -22.33 11.27
C PRO A 331 10.43 -21.85 12.69
N ILE A 332 10.36 -20.53 12.93
CA ILE A 332 10.03 -20.01 14.26
C ILE A 332 8.59 -20.34 14.66
N LEU A 333 7.62 -20.10 13.75
CA LEU A 333 6.23 -20.46 14.00
C LEU A 333 6.04 -21.97 14.15
N ALA A 334 6.78 -22.78 13.41
CA ALA A 334 6.77 -24.23 13.57
C ALA A 334 7.27 -24.66 14.96
N LYS A 335 8.40 -24.09 15.42
CA LYS A 335 8.94 -24.32 16.77
C LYS A 335 7.95 -23.91 17.86
N ASN A 336 7.37 -22.72 17.75
CA ASN A 336 6.45 -22.18 18.76
C ASN A 336 5.14 -22.97 18.82
N LYS A 337 4.63 -23.44 17.68
CA LYS A 337 3.50 -24.37 17.62
C LYS A 337 3.79 -25.65 18.40
N ASN A 338 4.96 -26.25 18.21
CA ASN A 338 5.31 -27.50 18.89
C ASN A 338 5.45 -27.30 20.41
N ALA A 339 6.02 -26.18 20.85
CA ALA A 339 6.13 -25.84 22.27
C ALA A 339 4.77 -25.73 22.98
N LEU A 340 3.71 -25.35 22.25
CA LEU A 340 2.34 -25.32 22.78
C LEU A 340 1.67 -26.69 22.85
N ILE A 341 2.11 -27.68 22.06
CA ILE A 341 1.55 -29.04 22.11
C ILE A 341 2.10 -29.82 23.31
N VAL A 342 3.30 -29.43 23.78
CA VAL A 342 4.01 -30.08 24.89
C VAL A 342 3.57 -29.52 26.26
N LYS A 343 2.91 -28.36 26.29
CA LYS A 343 2.26 -27.80 27.48
C LYS A 343 0.81 -28.24 27.53
#